data_AF-A0A1J5KL56-F1
#
_entry.id   AF-A0A1J5KL56-F1
#
_cell.length_a   1.000
_cell.length_b   1.000
_cell.length_c   1.000
_cell.angle_alpha   90.00
_cell.angle_beta   90.00
_cell.angle_gamma   90.00
#
_symmetry.space_group_name_H-M   'P 1'
#
loop_
_entity.id
_entity.type
_entity.pdbx_description
1 polymer ?
#
loop_
_entity_poly.entity_id
_entity_poly.type
_entity_poly.pdbx_seq_one_letter_code
_entity_poly.pdbx_strand_id
1 'polypeptide(L)'
;MKRMFVILFLLVGITTNVYSKIEPKVLDDLYFCVKTSHQSISDSSEIYADIYAGLKCDKVLEDLVKLEISDEDISNTINKAIKEISIQDYIQCKKENYLSDKDLCESELLKAKKLGATDEEIKKEAGELAVLMGL
;
A
#
# COMPACT_ATOMS: atom_id res chain seq x y z
N MET A 1 -8.99 35.24 48.63
CA MET A 1 -9.80 34.27 47.86
C MET A 1 -9.12 34.06 46.52
N LYS A 2 -8.39 32.96 46.35
CA LYS A 2 -7.69 32.58 45.12
C LYS A 2 -7.96 31.09 44.92
N ARG A 3 -8.63 30.71 43.84
CA ARG A 3 -8.56 29.42 43.15
C ARG A 3 -9.75 29.32 42.19
N MET A 4 -9.52 29.72 40.94
CA MET A 4 -10.24 29.19 39.79
C MET A 4 -9.29 29.35 38.60
N PHE A 5 -9.39 28.45 37.61
CA PHE A 5 -8.52 28.29 36.43
C PHE A 5 -7.31 27.36 36.58
N VAL A 6 -7.56 26.07 36.78
CA VAL A 6 -6.66 25.00 36.27
C VAL A 6 -7.48 23.78 35.85
N ILE A 7 -8.39 23.91 34.88
CA ILE A 7 -8.97 22.75 34.18
C ILE A 7 -9.25 23.15 32.72
N LEU A 8 -8.20 23.38 31.93
CA LEU A 8 -8.35 23.53 30.47
C LEU A 8 -7.14 23.03 29.65
N PHE A 9 -6.25 22.23 30.26
CA PHE A 9 -5.04 21.73 29.59
C PHE A 9 -4.95 20.20 29.48
N LEU A 10 -5.94 19.45 29.96
CA LEU A 10 -5.93 17.97 29.91
C LEU A 10 -6.66 17.37 28.70
N LEU A 11 -7.50 18.12 27.99
CA LEU A 11 -8.23 17.61 26.82
C LEU A 11 -7.41 17.65 25.52
N VAL A 12 -6.50 18.62 25.37
CA VAL A 12 -5.69 18.79 24.15
C VAL A 12 -4.59 17.71 24.03
N GLY A 13 -4.09 17.21 25.16
CA GLY A 13 -3.06 16.15 25.17
C GLY A 13 -3.58 14.74 24.89
N ILE A 14 -4.89 14.50 25.06
CA ILE A 14 -5.49 13.17 24.83
C ILE A 14 -5.96 13.06 23.38
N THR A 15 -6.51 14.12 22.79
CA THR A 15 -6.97 14.10 21.39
C THR A 15 -5.78 13.94 20.44
N THR A 16 -4.72 14.72 20.60
CA THR A 16 -3.54 14.69 19.72
C THR A 16 -2.83 13.32 19.66
N ASN A 17 -2.78 12.59 20.78
CA ASN A 17 -2.13 11.28 20.86
C ASN A 17 -3.03 10.13 20.35
N VAL A 18 -4.34 10.34 20.30
CA VAL A 18 -5.29 9.38 19.74
C VAL A 18 -5.38 9.54 18.22
N TYR A 19 -5.46 10.78 17.72
CA TYR A 19 -5.42 11.05 16.27
C TYR A 19 -4.09 10.57 15.64
N SER A 20 -2.94 10.85 16.27
CA SER A 20 -1.64 10.42 15.75
C SER A 20 -1.44 8.90 15.62
N LYS A 21 -2.26 8.08 16.29
CA LYS A 21 -2.24 6.62 16.18
C LYS A 21 -3.33 6.04 15.29
N ILE A 22 -4.39 6.81 15.02
CA ILE A 22 -5.49 6.36 14.17
C ILE A 22 -5.15 6.59 12.69
N GLU A 23 -4.54 7.73 12.34
CA GLU A 23 -4.17 8.02 10.94
C GLU A 23 -3.25 6.92 10.34
N PRO A 24 -2.18 6.46 11.02
CA PRO A 24 -1.33 5.40 10.47
C PRO A 24 -2.10 4.09 10.29
N LYS A 25 -3.04 3.78 11.19
CA LYS A 25 -3.84 2.56 11.12
C LYS A 25 -4.78 2.57 9.90
N VAL A 26 -5.42 3.71 9.63
CA VAL A 26 -6.34 3.81 8.48
C VAL A 26 -5.58 3.74 7.16
N LEU A 27 -4.36 4.29 7.11
CA LEU A 27 -3.47 4.12 5.95
C LEU A 27 -2.98 2.67 5.79
N ASP A 28 -2.67 1.97 6.88
CA ASP A 28 -2.36 0.54 6.82
C ASP A 28 -3.55 -0.27 6.30
N ASP A 29 -4.76 0.00 6.82
CA ASP A 29 -6.00 -0.65 6.37
C ASP A 29 -6.25 -0.38 4.87
N LEU A 30 -6.01 0.86 4.40
CA LEU A 30 -6.06 1.22 2.97
C LEU A 30 -5.04 0.42 2.14
N TYR A 31 -3.79 0.33 2.61
CA TYR A 31 -2.74 -0.43 1.93
C TYR A 31 -3.13 -1.91 1.80
N PHE A 32 -3.64 -2.54 2.86
CA PHE A 32 -4.09 -3.94 2.82
C PHE A 32 -5.29 -4.14 1.91
N CYS A 33 -6.22 -3.20 1.94
CA CYS A 33 -7.34 -3.12 1.02
C CYS A 33 -6.84 -3.23 -0.43
N VAL A 34 -5.99 -2.28 -0.87
CA VAL A 34 -5.45 -2.28 -2.23
C VAL A 34 -4.73 -3.59 -2.59
N LYS A 35 -3.87 -4.12 -1.70
CA LYS A 35 -3.15 -5.38 -1.95
C LYS A 35 -4.07 -6.59 -2.13
N THR A 36 -5.15 -6.67 -1.38
CA THR A 36 -6.06 -7.82 -1.42
C THR A 36 -7.01 -7.78 -2.62
N SER A 37 -7.43 -6.59 -3.07
CA SER A 37 -8.28 -6.49 -4.26
C SER A 37 -7.55 -6.70 -5.58
N HIS A 38 -6.23 -6.53 -5.66
CA HIS A 38 -5.50 -6.81 -6.90
C HIS A 38 -5.64 -8.26 -7.36
N GLN A 39 -5.87 -9.21 -6.44
CA GLN A 39 -6.21 -10.59 -6.81
C GLN A 39 -7.54 -10.71 -7.60
N SER A 40 -8.34 -9.63 -7.64
CA SER A 40 -9.65 -9.54 -8.28
C SER A 40 -9.71 -8.52 -9.44
N ILE A 41 -8.66 -7.72 -9.67
CA ILE A 41 -8.65 -6.62 -10.65
C ILE A 41 -7.75 -7.01 -11.82
N SER A 42 -8.35 -7.33 -12.96
CA SER A 42 -7.63 -7.52 -14.23
C SER A 42 -7.07 -6.19 -14.73
N ASP A 43 -5.89 -6.20 -15.37
CA ASP A 43 -5.11 -5.15 -16.08
C ASP A 43 -5.95 -4.02 -16.77
N SER A 44 -6.74 -3.27 -15.99
CA SER A 44 -7.62 -2.19 -16.44
C SER A 44 -6.98 -0.86 -16.03
N SER A 45 -6.88 0.06 -16.98
CA SER A 45 -6.31 1.40 -16.83
C SER A 45 -7.13 2.33 -15.91
N GLU A 46 -8.21 1.83 -15.32
CA GLU A 46 -9.06 2.54 -14.35
C GLU A 46 -8.73 2.11 -12.92
N ILE A 47 -7.43 2.07 -12.60
CA ILE A 47 -6.89 1.64 -11.29
C ILE A 47 -7.64 2.29 -10.13
N TYR A 48 -8.04 3.57 -10.24
CA TYR A 48 -8.79 4.23 -9.18
C TYR A 48 -10.25 3.78 -9.08
N ALA A 49 -11.00 3.72 -10.18
CA ALA A 49 -12.43 3.38 -10.13
C ALA A 49 -12.67 1.91 -9.77
N ASP A 50 -11.81 1.00 -10.22
CA ASP A 50 -11.90 -0.43 -9.88
C ASP A 50 -11.43 -0.71 -8.44
N ILE A 51 -10.47 0.06 -7.92
CA ILE A 51 -10.15 0.10 -6.47
C ILE A 51 -11.40 0.54 -5.70
N TYR A 52 -12.05 1.65 -6.06
CA TYR A 52 -13.26 2.14 -5.37
C TYR A 52 -14.49 1.23 -5.52
N ALA A 53 -14.65 0.50 -6.63
CA ALA A 53 -15.84 -0.32 -6.91
C ALA A 53 -15.67 -1.81 -6.55
N GLY A 54 -14.44 -2.33 -6.53
CA GLY A 54 -14.13 -3.73 -6.21
C GLY A 54 -13.71 -3.97 -4.76
N LEU A 55 -13.20 -2.93 -4.07
CA LEU A 55 -12.86 -3.01 -2.66
C LEU A 55 -14.12 -2.93 -1.79
N LYS A 56 -14.38 -3.96 -0.99
CA LYS A 56 -15.27 -3.85 0.19
C LYS A 56 -14.62 -3.02 1.30
N CYS A 57 -14.09 -1.85 0.96
CA CYS A 57 -13.33 -0.97 1.83
C CYS A 57 -14.09 0.32 2.15
N ASP A 58 -15.42 0.30 2.00
CA ASP A 58 -16.32 1.41 2.32
C ASP A 58 -16.00 2.02 3.70
N LYS A 59 -15.74 1.17 4.69
CA LYS A 59 -15.38 1.62 6.04
C LYS A 59 -14.04 2.39 6.07
N VAL A 60 -13.04 1.94 5.31
CA VAL A 60 -11.75 2.62 5.23
C VAL A 60 -11.92 3.97 4.55
N LEU A 61 -12.73 4.03 3.48
CA LEU A 61 -13.04 5.28 2.77
C LEU A 61 -13.77 6.29 3.66
N GLU A 62 -14.76 5.83 4.44
CA GLU A 62 -15.44 6.65 5.44
C GLU A 62 -14.46 7.19 6.49
N ASP A 63 -13.57 6.33 6.98
CA ASP A 63 -12.57 6.72 7.99
C ASP A 63 -11.53 7.71 7.43
N LEU A 64 -11.09 7.57 6.16
CA LEU A 64 -10.20 8.52 5.49
C LEU A 64 -10.82 9.93 5.44
N VAL A 65 -12.08 10.03 5.03
CA VAL A 65 -12.80 11.32 4.96
C VAL A 65 -13.02 11.91 6.35
N LYS A 66 -13.44 11.08 7.31
CA LYS A 66 -13.73 11.51 8.69
C LYS A 66 -12.49 12.05 9.41
N LEU A 67 -11.32 11.51 9.09
CA LEU A 67 -10.05 11.90 9.70
C LEU A 67 -9.31 12.97 8.91
N GLU A 68 -9.89 13.44 7.79
CA GLU A 68 -9.28 14.47 6.93
C GLU A 68 -7.85 14.08 6.48
N ILE A 69 -7.63 12.79 6.20
CA ILE A 69 -6.34 12.31 5.70
C ILE A 69 -6.05 12.97 4.36
N SER A 70 -4.82 13.43 4.16
CA SER A 70 -4.47 14.18 2.96
C SER A 70 -4.52 13.30 1.70
N ASP A 71 -4.91 13.89 0.56
CA ASP A 71 -4.88 13.22 -0.75
C ASP A 71 -3.48 12.72 -1.10
N GLU A 72 -2.44 13.41 -0.62
CA GLU A 72 -1.04 13.01 -0.79
C GLU A 72 -0.75 11.71 -0.03
N ASP A 73 -1.14 11.59 1.23
CA ASP A 73 -0.95 10.37 2.03
C ASP A 73 -1.74 9.18 1.48
N ILE A 74 -2.97 9.43 1.02
CA ILE A 74 -3.81 8.44 0.35
C ILE A 74 -3.13 7.95 -0.94
N SER A 75 -2.71 8.87 -1.80
CA SER A 75 -2.02 8.57 -3.06
C SER A 75 -0.71 7.81 -2.84
N ASN A 76 0.11 8.26 -1.90
CA ASN A 76 1.37 7.59 -1.54
C ASN A 76 1.14 6.16 -1.05
N THR A 77 0.11 5.94 -0.25
CA THR A 77 -0.27 4.61 0.28
C THR A 77 -0.74 3.68 -0.84
N ILE A 78 -1.60 4.17 -1.73
CA ILE A 78 -2.09 3.42 -2.90
C ILE A 78 -0.93 3.06 -3.83
N ASN A 79 -0.09 4.04 -4.18
CA ASN A 79 1.05 3.83 -5.08
C ASN A 79 2.06 2.83 -4.49
N LYS A 80 2.30 2.89 -3.17
CA LYS A 80 3.13 1.91 -2.46
C LYS A 80 2.56 0.49 -2.60
N ALA A 81 1.26 0.32 -2.35
CA ALA A 81 0.61 -0.98 -2.46
C ALA A 81 0.69 -1.55 -3.90
N ILE A 82 0.38 -0.73 -4.91
CA ILE A 82 0.42 -1.14 -6.33
C ILE A 82 1.86 -1.50 -6.76
N LYS A 83 2.86 -0.74 -6.32
CA LYS A 83 4.26 -1.03 -6.62
C LYS A 83 4.66 -2.41 -6.08
N GLU A 84 4.37 -2.69 -4.81
CA GLU A 84 4.72 -3.97 -4.20
C GLU A 84 3.98 -5.14 -4.85
N ILE A 85 2.72 -4.96 -5.22
CA ILE A 85 1.95 -5.93 -5.99
C ILE A 85 2.66 -6.26 -7.31
N SER A 86 3.07 -5.23 -8.06
CA SER A 86 3.75 -5.45 -9.34
C SER A 86 5.10 -6.16 -9.17
N ILE A 87 5.80 -5.95 -8.06
CA ILE A 87 7.00 -6.72 -7.70
C ILE A 87 6.64 -8.19 -7.45
N GLN A 88 5.54 -8.45 -6.72
CA GLN A 88 5.07 -9.80 -6.45
C GLN A 88 4.64 -10.55 -7.72
N ASP A 89 4.01 -9.87 -8.67
CA ASP A 89 3.64 -10.43 -9.98
C ASP A 89 4.88 -10.85 -10.77
N TYR A 90 5.93 -10.01 -10.79
CA TYR A 90 7.21 -10.37 -11.40
C TYR A 90 7.86 -11.59 -10.73
N ILE A 91 7.89 -11.61 -9.40
CA ILE A 91 8.43 -12.74 -8.63
C ILE A 91 7.63 -14.02 -8.93
N GLN A 92 6.30 -13.93 -9.00
CA GLN A 92 5.43 -15.05 -9.30
C GLN A 92 5.67 -15.58 -10.73
N CYS A 93 5.75 -14.70 -11.72
CA CYS A 93 6.11 -15.10 -13.08
C CYS A 93 7.45 -15.85 -13.11
N LYS A 94 8.47 -15.32 -12.43
CA LYS A 94 9.80 -15.94 -12.38
C LYS A 94 9.80 -17.28 -11.63
N LYS A 95 8.92 -17.48 -10.64
CA LYS A 95 8.72 -18.78 -9.98
C LYS A 95 8.10 -19.80 -10.95
N GLU A 96 7.05 -19.41 -11.67
CA GLU A 96 6.33 -20.28 -12.60
C GLU A 96 7.18 -20.66 -13.82
N ASN A 97 8.09 -19.77 -14.22
CA ASN A 97 8.96 -19.93 -15.38
C ASN A 97 10.43 -20.19 -15.00
N TYR A 98 10.71 -20.58 -13.76
CA TYR A 98 12.08 -20.73 -13.27
C TYR A 98 12.95 -21.69 -14.10
N LEU A 99 12.34 -22.74 -14.66
CA LEU A 99 13.00 -23.75 -15.48
C LEU A 99 12.95 -23.44 -16.99
N SER A 100 12.40 -22.28 -17.38
CA SER A 100 12.34 -21.85 -18.78
C SER A 100 13.64 -21.18 -19.20
N ASP A 101 14.20 -21.62 -20.33
CA ASP A 101 15.38 -20.98 -20.95
C ASP A 101 15.04 -19.63 -21.63
N LYS A 102 13.76 -19.25 -21.68
CA LYS A 102 13.28 -17.99 -22.24
C LYS A 102 12.97 -17.00 -21.13
N ASP A 103 13.36 -15.74 -21.35
CA ASP A 103 12.92 -14.64 -20.49
C ASP A 103 11.47 -14.27 -20.80
N LEU A 104 10.55 -14.90 -20.07
CA LEU A 104 9.11 -14.73 -20.23
C LEU A 104 8.54 -13.65 -19.29
N CYS A 105 9.36 -13.05 -18.43
CA CYS A 105 8.92 -12.18 -17.34
C CYS A 105 9.42 -10.73 -17.48
N GLU A 106 10.00 -10.38 -18.64
CA GLU A 106 10.50 -9.02 -18.92
C GLU A 106 9.35 -7.99 -18.86
N SER A 107 8.15 -8.34 -19.31
CA SER A 107 6.96 -7.48 -19.25
C SER A 107 6.61 -7.08 -17.82
N GLU A 108 6.61 -8.03 -16.90
CA GLU A 108 6.27 -7.85 -15.49
C GLU A 108 7.36 -7.05 -14.78
N LEU A 109 8.63 -7.28 -15.11
CA LEU A 109 9.75 -6.46 -14.63
C LEU A 109 9.61 -5.00 -15.06
N LEU A 110 9.27 -4.76 -16.32
CA LEU A 110 9.06 -3.40 -16.85
C LEU A 110 7.85 -2.71 -16.22
N LYS A 111 6.77 -3.45 -15.93
CA LYS A 111 5.62 -2.93 -15.17
C LYS A 111 6.05 -2.46 -13.79
N ALA A 112 6.81 -3.28 -13.04
CA ALA A 112 7.29 -2.92 -11.71
C ALA A 112 8.23 -1.71 -11.72
N LYS A 113 9.17 -1.66 -12.68
CA LYS A 113 10.12 -0.53 -12.82
C LYS A 113 9.43 0.77 -13.20
N LYS A 114 8.37 0.74 -14.03
CA LYS A 114 7.56 1.93 -14.35
C LYS A 114 6.84 2.50 -13.13
N LEU A 115 6.51 1.65 -12.16
CA LEU A 115 5.94 2.03 -10.86
C LEU A 115 7.02 2.45 -9.84
N GLY A 116 8.29 2.52 -10.26
CA GLY A 116 9.40 2.97 -9.42
C GLY A 116 10.03 1.89 -8.55
N ALA A 117 9.80 0.60 -8.82
CA ALA A 117 10.48 -0.48 -8.11
C ALA A 117 11.99 -0.47 -8.43
N THR A 118 12.83 -0.53 -7.40
CA THR A 118 14.28 -0.69 -7.57
C THR A 118 14.69 -2.16 -7.56
N ASP A 119 15.88 -2.46 -8.07
CA ASP A 119 16.42 -3.82 -8.05
C ASP A 119 16.61 -4.30 -6.59
N GLU A 120 16.98 -3.42 -5.65
CA GLU A 120 17.06 -3.74 -4.23
C GLU A 120 15.70 -4.09 -3.61
N GLU A 121 14.64 -3.36 -3.97
CA GLU A 121 13.28 -3.65 -3.50
C GLU A 121 12.79 -5.00 -4.02
N ILE A 122 13.05 -5.30 -5.30
CA ILE A 122 12.72 -6.58 -5.92
C ILE A 122 13.47 -7.73 -5.23
N LYS A 123 14.77 -7.57 -5.00
CA LYS A 123 15.60 -8.56 -4.27
C LYS A 123 15.09 -8.80 -2.86
N LYS A 124 14.78 -7.72 -2.14
CA LYS A 124 14.28 -7.79 -0.77
C LYS A 124 12.96 -8.55 -0.70
N GLU A 125 12.03 -8.29 -1.62
CA GLU A 125 10.74 -8.98 -1.68
C GLU A 125 10.89 -10.45 -2.10
N ALA A 126 11.83 -10.75 -3.01
CA ALA A 126 12.13 -12.13 -3.42
C ALA A 126 12.82 -12.95 -2.31
N GLY A 127 13.51 -12.30 -1.38
CA GLY A 127 14.19 -12.96 -0.27
C GLY A 127 15.23 -13.97 -0.75
N GLU A 128 15.22 -15.17 -0.17
CA GLU A 128 16.15 -16.25 -0.55
C GLU A 128 15.98 -16.71 -2.01
N LEU A 129 14.80 -16.49 -2.60
CA LEU A 129 14.54 -16.85 -4.00
C LEU A 129 15.30 -15.96 -4.98
N ALA A 130 15.74 -14.76 -4.56
CA ALA A 130 16.52 -13.86 -5.41
C ALA A 130 17.77 -14.57 -5.97
N VAL A 131 18.44 -15.37 -5.13
CA VAL A 131 19.63 -16.15 -5.51
C VAL A 131 19.27 -17.20 -6.57
N LEU A 132 18.16 -17.92 -6.36
CA LEU A 132 17.70 -18.93 -7.31
C LEU A 132 17.35 -18.29 -8.65
N MET A 133 16.62 -17.18 -8.63
CA MET A 133 16.06 -16.49 -9.81
C MET A 133 17.07 -15.61 -10.56
N GLY A 134 18.31 -15.50 -10.06
CA GLY A 134 19.38 -14.70 -10.65
C GLY A 134 19.10 -13.19 -10.62
N LEU A 135 18.43 -12.71 -9.56
CA LEU A 135 18.08 -11.30 -9.38
C LEU A 135 19.25 -10.52 -8.76
#